data_AF-A0A5N7Z7Y2-F1
#
_entry.id   AF-A0A5N7Z7Y2-F1
#
_cell.length_a   1.000
_cell.length_b   1.000
_cell.length_c   1.000
_cell.angle_alpha   90.00
_cell.angle_beta   90.00
_cell.angle_gamma   90.00
#
_symmetry.space_group_name_H-M   'P 1'
#
loop_
_entity.id
_entity.type
_entity.pdbx_description
1 polymer ?
#
loop_
_entity_poly.entity_id
_entity_poly.type
_entity_poly.pdbx_seq_one_letter_code
_entity_poly.pdbx_strand_id
1 'polypeptide(L)'
;MKKRMLYIAPDHYDFYKVVLNGFQDFTNYTLIMVLSNGYPYYYRNLGERCLNFVLKRCFNLNIKTIRSQNVILQKINQYATYDIVYANRPDMRSPKLLTLITNKARLSIVHYWDSLTKIKGQKETIPYFDSHYSFDKNDRVPYGLHFTTNFYFIDNFSQKPKYEVLFPGTYDHRFPKIKQIIQQLSNQGINVNALLFPKDKNIRKQYASTNTSFPDKITPFPEIVAYSGNT
;
A
#
# COMPACT_ATOMS: atom_id res chain seq x y z
N MET A 1 15.74 -19.42 -19.68
CA MET A 1 14.38 -18.83 -19.57
C MET A 1 14.40 -17.72 -18.53
N LYS A 2 13.72 -16.59 -18.76
CA LYS A 2 13.64 -15.49 -17.78
C LYS A 2 12.87 -15.96 -16.53
N LYS A 3 13.45 -15.77 -15.34
CA LYS A 3 12.82 -16.16 -14.06
C LYS A 3 11.55 -15.34 -13.84
N ARG A 4 10.57 -15.88 -13.10
CA ARG A 4 9.24 -15.27 -12.93
C ARG A 4 8.98 -14.96 -11.46
N MET A 5 8.46 -13.77 -11.19
CA MET A 5 8.08 -13.34 -9.85
C MET A 5 6.65 -12.85 -9.82
N LEU A 6 5.88 -13.36 -8.86
CA LEU A 6 4.56 -12.86 -8.54
C LEU A 6 4.67 -11.95 -7.32
N TYR A 7 4.34 -10.67 -7.51
CA TYR A 7 4.32 -9.68 -6.45
C TYR A 7 2.88 -9.36 -6.06
N ILE A 8 2.56 -9.47 -4.77
CA ILE A 8 1.23 -9.20 -4.21
C ILE A 8 1.35 -8.14 -3.12
N ALA A 9 0.67 -7.01 -3.29
CA ALA A 9 0.60 -5.96 -2.27
C ALA A 9 -0.66 -5.11 -2.45
N PRO A 10 -1.12 -4.37 -1.44
CA PRO A 10 -2.28 -3.51 -1.60
C PRO A 10 -1.91 -2.20 -2.28
N ASP A 11 -2.89 -1.60 -2.94
CA ASP A 11 -2.80 -0.22 -3.38
C ASP A 11 -3.09 0.72 -2.20
N HIS A 12 -2.05 0.98 -1.40
CA HIS A 12 -2.05 2.00 -0.35
C HIS A 12 -1.07 3.10 -0.72
N TYR A 13 -1.61 4.24 -1.13
CA TYR A 13 -0.83 5.42 -1.51
C TYR A 13 0.22 5.12 -2.60
N ASP A 14 -0.06 4.16 -3.49
CA ASP A 14 0.86 3.68 -4.52
C ASP A 14 2.21 3.15 -3.99
N PHE A 15 2.33 2.83 -2.70
CA PHE A 15 3.59 2.35 -2.12
C PHE A 15 4.08 1.05 -2.79
N TYR A 16 3.16 0.22 -3.30
CA TYR A 16 3.55 -0.97 -4.07
C TYR A 16 4.41 -0.64 -5.29
N LYS A 17 4.28 0.56 -5.88
CA LYS A 17 5.08 0.99 -7.04
C LYS A 17 6.55 1.15 -6.66
N VAL A 18 6.86 1.59 -5.45
CA VAL A 18 8.25 1.72 -4.97
C VAL A 18 8.95 0.36 -4.97
N VAL A 19 8.28 -0.66 -4.42
CA VAL A 19 8.79 -2.03 -4.39
C VAL A 19 8.82 -2.64 -5.79
N LEU A 20 7.78 -2.39 -6.60
CA LEU A 20 7.70 -2.88 -7.97
C LEU A 20 8.85 -2.35 -8.84
N ASN A 21 9.12 -1.04 -8.77
CA ASN A 21 10.23 -0.41 -9.48
C ASN A 21 11.57 -0.98 -8.98
N GLY A 22 11.75 -1.11 -7.67
CA GLY A 22 12.95 -1.76 -7.12
C GLY A 22 13.16 -3.17 -7.67
N PHE A 23 12.11 -3.99 -7.80
CA PHE A 23 12.25 -5.30 -8.44
C PHE A 23 12.60 -5.21 -9.92
N GLN A 24 12.12 -4.21 -10.65
CA GLN A 24 12.44 -3.98 -12.06
C GLN A 24 13.90 -3.55 -12.24
N ASP A 25 14.39 -2.68 -11.35
CA ASP A 25 15.72 -2.07 -11.44
C ASP A 25 16.82 -3.03 -10.96
N PHE A 26 16.55 -3.79 -9.89
CA PHE A 26 17.56 -4.65 -9.24
C PHE A 26 17.44 -6.14 -9.59
N THR A 27 16.47 -6.55 -10.40
CA THR A 27 16.30 -7.96 -10.78
C THR A 27 15.99 -8.14 -12.26
N ASN A 28 16.30 -9.32 -12.80
CA ASN A 28 15.96 -9.69 -14.16
C ASN A 28 14.69 -10.56 -14.25
N TYR A 29 13.80 -10.49 -13.26
CA TYR A 29 12.59 -11.31 -13.23
C TYR A 29 11.50 -10.72 -14.15
N THR A 30 10.68 -11.60 -14.74
CA THR A 30 9.38 -11.21 -15.31
C THR A 30 8.39 -11.05 -14.16
N LEU A 31 7.94 -9.82 -13.93
CA LEU A 31 7.08 -9.47 -12.80
C LEU A 31 5.60 -9.53 -13.16
N ILE A 32 4.81 -10.15 -12.30
CA ILE A 32 3.36 -10.14 -12.35
C ILE A 32 2.87 -9.47 -11.06
N MET A 33 2.22 -8.31 -11.18
CA MET A 33 1.67 -7.58 -10.03
C MET A 33 0.19 -7.91 -9.80
N VAL A 34 -0.15 -8.22 -8.55
CA VAL A 34 -1.50 -8.46 -8.05
C VAL A 34 -1.83 -7.54 -6.88
N LEU A 35 -2.90 -6.76 -7.00
CA LEU A 35 -3.37 -5.90 -5.91
C LEU A 35 -4.09 -6.74 -4.85
N SER A 36 -3.68 -6.69 -3.59
CA SER A 36 -4.26 -7.49 -2.48
C SER A 36 -5.56 -6.90 -1.91
N ASN A 37 -5.87 -5.63 -2.19
CA ASN A 37 -7.17 -5.00 -1.92
C ASN A 37 -8.19 -5.22 -3.05
N GLY A 38 -7.77 -5.82 -4.16
CA GLY A 38 -8.63 -6.12 -5.31
C GLY A 38 -8.66 -5.02 -6.37
N TYR A 39 -9.51 -5.21 -7.36
CA TYR A 39 -9.64 -4.34 -8.53
C TYR A 39 -11.03 -3.69 -8.56
N PRO A 40 -11.12 -2.39 -8.83
CA PRO A 40 -12.41 -1.72 -8.96
C PRO A 40 -13.22 -2.32 -10.12
N TYR A 41 -14.51 -2.54 -9.89
CA TYR A 41 -15.45 -3.01 -10.91
C TYR A 41 -16.67 -2.09 -10.97
N TYR A 42 -16.96 -1.64 -12.19
CA TYR A 42 -18.15 -0.86 -12.53
C TYR A 42 -19.15 -1.78 -13.23
N TYR A 43 -20.43 -1.63 -12.88
CA TYR A 43 -21.47 -2.44 -13.49
C TYR A 43 -21.61 -2.11 -14.97
N ARG A 44 -21.81 -3.15 -15.79
CA ARG A 44 -21.96 -3.00 -17.24
C ARG A 44 -23.26 -2.30 -17.60
N ASN A 45 -24.32 -2.58 -16.85
CA ASN A 45 -25.68 -2.06 -17.09
C ASN A 45 -26.53 -2.11 -15.82
N LEU A 46 -27.76 -1.60 -15.92
CA LEU A 46 -28.74 -1.61 -14.82
C LEU A 46 -29.17 -3.04 -14.42
N GLY A 47 -29.25 -3.97 -15.38
CA GLY A 47 -29.59 -5.38 -15.10
C GLY A 47 -28.60 -6.04 -14.15
N GLU A 48 -27.29 -5.82 -14.34
CA GLU A 48 -26.25 -6.33 -13.44
C GLU A 48 -26.36 -5.71 -12.03
N ARG A 49 -26.84 -4.46 -11.92
CA ARG A 49 -27.12 -3.84 -10.62
C ARG A 49 -28.27 -4.53 -9.91
N CYS A 50 -29.36 -4.82 -10.62
CA CYS A 50 -30.51 -5.56 -10.08
C CYS A 50 -30.10 -6.98 -9.67
N LEU A 51 -29.37 -7.70 -10.53
CA LEU A 51 -28.84 -9.02 -10.20
C LEU A 51 -27.97 -8.98 -8.96
N ASN A 52 -27.06 -7.99 -8.85
CA ASN A 52 -26.23 -7.83 -7.66
C ASN A 52 -27.05 -7.53 -6.41
N PHE A 53 -28.17 -6.80 -6.53
CA PHE A 53 -29.08 -6.56 -5.41
C PHE A 53 -29.71 -7.87 -4.91
N VAL A 54 -30.21 -8.70 -5.83
CA VAL A 54 -30.77 -10.03 -5.50
C VAL A 54 -29.71 -10.94 -4.90
N LEU A 55 -28.52 -11.02 -5.52
CA LEU A 55 -27.40 -11.83 -5.03
C LEU A 55 -26.96 -11.45 -3.62
N LYS A 56 -26.94 -10.14 -3.30
CA LYS A 56 -26.64 -9.67 -1.96
C LYS A 56 -27.72 -10.05 -0.96
N ARG A 57 -29.00 -9.92 -1.33
CA ARG A 57 -30.12 -10.14 -0.41
C ARG A 57 -30.39 -11.62 -0.13
N CYS A 58 -30.24 -12.46 -1.15
CA CYS A 58 -30.63 -13.88 -1.08
C CYS A 58 -29.42 -14.82 -0.87
N PHE A 59 -28.23 -14.44 -1.33
CA PHE A 59 -27.07 -15.34 -1.36
C PHE A 59 -25.81 -14.79 -0.66
N ASN A 60 -25.86 -13.57 -0.10
CA ASN A 60 -24.69 -12.86 0.45
C ASN A 60 -23.51 -12.75 -0.54
N LEU A 61 -23.80 -12.78 -1.84
CA LEU A 61 -22.81 -12.67 -2.91
C LEU A 61 -22.76 -11.24 -3.45
N ASN A 62 -21.55 -10.79 -3.81
CA ASN A 62 -21.33 -9.48 -4.40
C ASN A 62 -20.58 -9.64 -5.72
N ILE A 63 -21.20 -9.25 -6.83
CA ILE A 63 -20.63 -9.36 -8.18
C ILE A 63 -19.29 -8.63 -8.25
N LYS A 64 -19.16 -7.46 -7.61
CA LYS A 64 -17.89 -6.72 -7.62
C LYS A 64 -16.77 -7.53 -6.99
N THR A 65 -17.05 -8.20 -5.88
CA THR A 65 -16.09 -9.07 -5.18
C THR A 65 -15.72 -10.27 -6.05
N ILE A 66 -16.70 -10.94 -6.66
CA ILE A 66 -16.49 -12.10 -7.54
C ILE A 66 -15.63 -11.69 -8.76
N ARG A 67 -15.97 -10.58 -9.41
CA ARG A 67 -15.21 -10.06 -10.57
C ARG A 67 -13.79 -9.71 -10.18
N SER A 68 -13.59 -9.02 -9.05
CA SER A 68 -12.25 -8.73 -8.54
C SER A 68 -11.46 -10.00 -8.27
N GLN A 69 -12.07 -11.01 -7.64
CA GLN A 69 -11.45 -12.32 -7.38
C GLN A 69 -11.05 -13.02 -8.68
N ASN A 70 -11.90 -12.97 -9.71
CA ASN A 70 -11.58 -13.56 -11.01
C ASN A 70 -10.37 -12.89 -11.67
N VAL A 71 -10.24 -11.56 -11.61
CA VAL A 71 -9.06 -10.85 -12.14
C VAL A 71 -7.79 -11.24 -11.38
N ILE A 72 -7.87 -11.37 -10.06
CA ILE A 72 -6.75 -11.83 -9.22
C ILE A 72 -6.34 -13.25 -9.60
N LEU A 73 -7.30 -14.17 -9.70
CA LEU A 73 -7.05 -15.56 -10.09
C LEU A 73 -6.46 -15.66 -11.50
N GLN A 74 -6.97 -14.88 -12.47
CA GLN A 74 -6.41 -14.82 -13.82
C GLN A 74 -4.93 -14.39 -13.80
N LYS A 75 -4.58 -13.37 -13.01
CA LYS A 75 -3.19 -12.92 -12.87
C LYS A 75 -2.29 -13.96 -12.20
N ILE A 76 -2.76 -14.60 -11.13
CA ILE A 76 -2.04 -15.69 -10.44
C ILE A 76 -1.91 -16.93 -11.35
N ASN A 77 -2.88 -17.16 -12.22
CA ASN A 77 -2.90 -18.29 -13.15
C ASN A 77 -2.25 -17.99 -14.51
N GLN A 78 -1.69 -16.80 -14.70
CA GLN A 78 -0.97 -16.45 -15.92
C GLN A 78 0.20 -17.41 -16.18
N TYR A 79 0.80 -17.95 -15.10
CA TYR A 79 1.80 -19.00 -15.18
C TYR A 79 1.43 -20.17 -14.25
N ALA A 80 1.85 -21.38 -14.65
CA ALA A 80 1.69 -22.57 -13.82
C ALA A 80 2.53 -22.47 -12.53
N THR A 81 3.76 -21.97 -12.67
CA THR A 81 4.72 -21.80 -11.58
C THR A 81 5.49 -20.48 -11.68
N TYR A 82 5.92 -19.99 -10.53
CA TYR A 82 6.78 -18.83 -10.33
C TYR A 82 8.06 -19.26 -9.61
N ASP A 83 9.17 -18.60 -9.90
CA ASP A 83 10.41 -18.81 -9.16
C ASP A 83 10.31 -18.17 -7.76
N ILE A 84 9.69 -17.00 -7.66
CA ILE A 84 9.46 -16.31 -6.39
C ILE A 84 8.02 -15.79 -6.31
N VAL A 85 7.40 -15.96 -5.14
CA VAL A 85 6.29 -15.12 -4.69
C VAL A 85 6.80 -14.16 -3.64
N TYR A 86 6.44 -12.89 -3.77
CA TYR A 86 6.71 -11.87 -2.77
C TYR A 86 5.40 -11.20 -2.36
N ALA A 87 5.12 -11.14 -1.06
CA ALA A 87 3.86 -10.61 -0.54
C ALA A 87 4.05 -9.53 0.53
N ASN A 88 3.30 -8.43 0.39
CA ASN A 88 3.00 -7.49 1.47
C ASN A 88 1.51 -7.56 1.82
N ARG A 89 1.18 -7.42 3.11
CA ARG A 89 -0.20 -7.49 3.64
C ARG A 89 -0.97 -8.74 3.18
N PRO A 90 -0.42 -9.94 3.44
CA PRO A 90 -1.11 -11.20 3.12
C PRO A 90 -2.44 -11.36 3.87
N ASP A 91 -2.63 -10.67 5.00
CA ASP A 91 -3.87 -10.64 5.82
C ASP A 91 -5.11 -10.20 5.04
N MET A 92 -4.92 -9.50 3.92
CA MET A 92 -6.02 -9.03 3.07
C MET A 92 -6.60 -10.14 2.19
N ARG A 93 -6.01 -11.34 2.20
CA ARG A 93 -6.43 -12.49 1.39
C ARG A 93 -6.81 -13.68 2.25
N SER A 94 -7.67 -14.53 1.69
CA SER A 94 -8.14 -15.72 2.39
C SER A 94 -7.04 -16.79 2.45
N PRO A 95 -7.03 -17.64 3.51
CA PRO A 95 -6.22 -18.84 3.60
C PRO A 95 -6.13 -19.64 2.30
N LYS A 96 -7.28 -19.94 1.67
CA LYS A 96 -7.35 -20.71 0.42
C LYS A 96 -6.57 -20.05 -0.71
N LEU A 97 -6.62 -18.72 -0.81
CA LEU A 97 -5.91 -18.00 -1.86
C LEU A 97 -4.42 -17.92 -1.55
N LEU A 98 -4.02 -17.72 -0.28
CA LEU A 98 -2.62 -17.75 0.12
C LEU A 98 -1.98 -19.10 -0.18
N THR A 99 -2.64 -20.21 0.18
CA THR A 99 -2.18 -21.57 -0.17
C THR A 99 -2.04 -21.75 -1.68
N LEU A 100 -3.02 -21.31 -2.47
CA LEU A 100 -2.94 -21.39 -3.93
C LEU A 100 -1.73 -20.63 -4.48
N ILE A 101 -1.47 -19.43 -3.94
CA ILE A 101 -0.37 -18.57 -4.37
C ILE A 101 0.97 -19.22 -4.03
N THR A 102 1.17 -19.67 -2.78
CA THR A 102 2.47 -20.16 -2.32
C THR A 102 2.79 -21.55 -2.89
N ASN A 103 1.80 -22.41 -3.10
CA ASN A 103 1.97 -23.69 -3.81
C ASN A 103 2.42 -23.54 -5.28
N LYS A 104 2.28 -22.35 -5.87
CA LYS A 104 2.75 -22.04 -7.22
C LYS A 104 4.17 -21.49 -7.26
N ALA A 105 4.81 -21.30 -6.11
CA ALA A 105 6.14 -20.72 -6.01
C ALA A 105 7.19 -21.78 -5.66
N ARG A 106 8.41 -21.61 -6.17
CA ARG A 106 9.58 -22.35 -5.65
C ARG A 106 10.08 -21.78 -4.32
N LEU A 107 9.88 -20.49 -4.12
CA LEU A 107 10.18 -19.77 -2.89
C LEU A 107 9.10 -18.70 -2.67
N SER A 108 8.49 -18.71 -1.50
CA SER A 108 7.48 -17.75 -1.09
C SER A 108 7.99 -16.88 0.06
N ILE A 109 7.95 -15.58 -0.14
CA ILE A 109 8.48 -14.57 0.77
C ILE A 109 7.35 -13.66 1.20
N VAL A 110 7.21 -13.45 2.51
CA VAL A 110 6.35 -12.42 3.07
C VAL A 110 7.20 -11.35 3.75
N HIS A 111 6.86 -10.09 3.48
CA HIS A 111 7.40 -8.93 4.19
C HIS A 111 6.28 -8.13 4.84
N TYR A 112 6.29 -8.12 6.17
CA TYR A 112 5.41 -7.33 7.01
C TYR A 112 5.97 -5.92 7.17
N TRP A 113 5.41 -5.00 6.37
CA TRP A 113 5.85 -3.60 6.31
C TRP A 113 5.33 -2.72 7.48
N ASP A 114 4.53 -3.31 8.38
CA ASP A 114 3.92 -2.70 9.56
C ASP A 114 3.82 -3.79 10.65
N SER A 115 3.66 -3.40 11.91
CA SER A 115 3.91 -4.29 13.05
C SER A 115 2.83 -5.36 13.13
N LEU A 116 3.21 -6.61 13.42
CA LEU A 116 2.24 -7.69 13.63
C LEU A 116 1.29 -7.39 14.80
N THR A 117 1.74 -6.61 15.78
CA THR A 117 0.91 -6.18 16.92
C THR A 117 -0.18 -5.18 16.53
N LYS A 118 0.06 -4.40 15.47
CA LYS A 118 -0.83 -3.34 15.01
C LYS A 118 -1.89 -3.85 14.03
N ILE A 119 -1.52 -4.79 13.15
CA ILE A 119 -2.43 -5.32 12.13
C ILE A 119 -2.84 -6.75 12.48
N LYS A 120 -4.06 -6.87 13.02
CA LYS A 120 -4.72 -8.15 13.26
C LYS A 120 -4.81 -8.97 11.97
N GLY A 121 -4.58 -10.28 12.06
CA GLY A 121 -4.67 -11.19 10.92
C GLY A 121 -3.33 -11.49 10.23
N GLN A 122 -2.29 -10.65 10.42
CA GLN A 122 -0.99 -10.89 9.77
C GLN A 122 -0.25 -12.08 10.38
N LYS A 123 -0.30 -12.25 11.70
CA LYS A 123 0.37 -13.36 12.39
C LYS A 123 -0.11 -14.72 11.86
N GLU A 124 -1.40 -14.83 11.59
CA GLU A 124 -2.05 -16.04 11.08
C GLU A 124 -1.61 -16.39 9.66
N THR A 125 -0.98 -15.46 8.94
CA THR A 125 -0.47 -15.69 7.58
C THR A 125 0.96 -16.20 7.52
N ILE A 126 1.71 -16.17 8.63
CA ILE A 126 3.11 -16.62 8.66
C ILE A 126 3.25 -18.03 8.08
N PRO A 127 2.45 -19.04 8.49
CA PRO A 127 2.68 -20.43 8.07
C PRO A 127 2.48 -20.73 6.59
N TYR A 128 1.99 -19.78 5.79
CA TYR A 128 1.80 -19.99 4.35
C TYR A 128 3.08 -19.77 3.53
N PHE A 129 4.11 -19.13 4.11
CA PHE A 129 5.30 -18.70 3.40
C PHE A 129 6.56 -19.46 3.85
N ASP A 130 7.59 -19.49 3.01
CA ASP A 130 8.87 -20.14 3.32
C ASP A 130 9.82 -19.20 4.07
N SER A 131 9.72 -17.89 3.80
CA SER A 131 10.60 -16.87 4.38
C SER A 131 9.82 -15.65 4.84
N HIS A 132 10.18 -15.14 6.01
CA HIS A 132 9.39 -14.13 6.71
C HIS A 132 10.26 -12.97 7.16
N TYR A 133 9.86 -11.76 6.78
CA TYR A 133 10.55 -10.53 7.11
C TYR A 133 9.62 -9.54 7.79
N SER A 134 10.11 -8.75 8.74
CA SER A 134 9.39 -7.62 9.34
C SER A 134 10.27 -6.39 9.46
N PHE A 135 9.65 -5.22 9.27
CA PHE A 135 10.26 -3.93 9.58
C PHE A 135 10.33 -3.63 11.08
N ASP A 136 9.55 -4.33 11.91
CA ASP A 136 9.53 -4.14 13.36
C ASP A 136 10.52 -5.11 14.01
N LYS A 137 11.56 -4.56 14.65
CA LYS A 137 12.54 -5.36 15.39
C LYS A 137 11.90 -6.17 16.51
N ASN A 138 10.77 -5.71 17.05
CA ASN A 138 10.05 -6.40 18.11
C ASN A 138 9.35 -7.69 17.64
N ASP A 139 9.14 -7.85 16.32
CA ASP A 139 8.53 -9.07 15.78
C ASP A 139 9.54 -10.21 15.60
N ARG A 140 10.86 -9.93 15.66
CA ARG A 140 11.92 -10.91 15.37
C ARG A 140 11.90 -12.11 16.32
N VAL A 141 12.01 -11.87 17.62
CA VAL A 141 12.12 -12.94 18.63
C VAL A 141 10.79 -13.68 18.83
N PRO A 142 9.64 -12.99 19.01
CA PRO A 142 8.38 -13.68 19.32
C PRO A 142 7.82 -14.50 18.15
N TYR A 143 8.16 -14.15 16.91
CA TYR A 143 7.58 -14.78 15.71
C TYR A 143 8.63 -15.36 14.75
N GLY A 144 9.91 -15.33 15.12
CA GLY A 144 10.99 -15.91 14.31
C GLY A 144 11.23 -15.20 12.98
N LEU A 145 10.91 -13.90 12.87
CA LEU A 145 11.01 -13.15 11.62
C LEU A 145 12.40 -12.53 11.43
N HIS A 146 12.85 -12.43 10.19
CA HIS A 146 14.05 -11.68 9.86
C HIS A 146 13.75 -10.18 9.84
N PHE A 147 14.58 -9.39 10.51
CA PHE A 147 14.46 -7.93 10.43
C PHE A 147 14.97 -7.44 9.06
N THR A 148 14.17 -6.61 8.39
CA THR A 148 14.59 -5.80 7.23
C THR A 148 13.86 -4.47 7.26
N THR A 149 14.48 -3.39 6.81
CA THR A 149 13.77 -2.11 6.73
C THR A 149 12.74 -2.11 5.59
N ASN A 150 11.76 -1.21 5.69
CA ASN A 150 10.88 -0.94 4.56
C ASN A 150 11.67 -0.42 3.35
N PHE A 151 11.22 -0.78 2.15
CA PHE A 151 11.90 -0.45 0.91
C PHE A 151 11.58 0.97 0.47
N TYR A 152 12.64 1.74 0.23
CA TYR A 152 12.58 3.03 -0.40
C TYR A 152 13.87 3.23 -1.19
N PHE A 153 13.74 3.26 -2.51
CA PHE A 153 14.87 3.31 -3.44
C PHE A 153 14.87 4.67 -4.11
N ILE A 154 15.63 5.61 -3.55
CA ILE A 154 15.94 6.88 -4.21
C ILE A 154 17.43 7.15 -4.08
N ASP A 155 18.04 7.31 -5.23
CA ASP A 155 19.42 7.78 -5.37
C ASP A 155 19.39 9.24 -5.81
N ASN A 156 19.95 10.11 -4.96
CA ASN A 156 20.29 11.51 -5.22
C ASN A 156 19.15 12.45 -5.63
N PHE A 157 18.87 13.44 -4.77
CA PHE A 157 18.06 14.59 -5.15
C PHE A 157 18.94 15.68 -5.77
N SER A 158 18.65 16.09 -7.00
CA SER A 158 19.36 17.19 -7.68
C SER A 158 18.67 18.55 -7.52
N GLN A 159 17.48 18.60 -6.92
CA GLN A 159 16.67 19.82 -6.82
C GLN A 159 16.61 20.38 -5.39
N LYS A 160 16.62 21.71 -5.28
CA LYS A 160 16.39 22.40 -4.00
C LYS A 160 14.93 22.20 -3.57
N PRO A 161 14.66 21.82 -2.30
CA PRO A 161 13.30 21.57 -1.85
C PRO A 161 12.51 22.88 -1.83
N LYS A 162 11.21 22.80 -2.12
CA LYS A 162 10.30 23.96 -2.08
C LYS A 162 10.07 24.49 -0.67
N TYR A 163 10.12 23.62 0.33
CA TYR A 163 9.92 23.91 1.75
C TYR A 163 11.10 23.36 2.54
N GLU A 164 11.52 24.08 3.57
CA GLU A 164 12.52 23.61 4.53
C GLU A 164 11.94 22.53 5.44
N VAL A 165 10.63 22.62 5.74
CA VAL A 165 9.90 21.59 6.48
C VAL A 165 8.58 21.30 5.78
N LEU A 166 8.32 20.02 5.50
CA LEU A 166 7.08 19.56 4.90
C LEU A 166 6.46 18.46 5.76
N PHE A 167 5.19 18.64 6.14
CA PHE A 167 4.40 17.58 6.78
C PHE A 167 3.33 17.05 5.80
N PRO A 168 3.58 15.93 5.11
CA PRO A 168 2.55 15.24 4.34
C PRO A 168 1.72 14.31 5.24
N GLY A 169 0.39 14.34 5.12
CA GLY A 169 -0.46 13.47 5.93
C GLY A 169 -1.93 13.47 5.55
N THR A 170 -2.71 12.72 6.32
CA THR A 170 -4.17 12.80 6.31
C THR A 170 -4.62 13.77 7.41
N TYR A 171 -5.62 14.60 7.13
CA TYR A 171 -6.27 15.40 8.16
C TYR A 171 -6.98 14.49 9.16
N ASP A 172 -6.57 14.56 10.42
CA ASP A 172 -7.15 13.82 11.53
C ASP A 172 -7.00 14.61 12.84
N HIS A 173 -7.26 13.92 13.97
CA HIS A 173 -7.19 14.49 15.32
C HIS A 173 -5.83 15.12 15.69
N ARG A 174 -4.75 14.83 14.94
CA ARG A 174 -3.43 15.44 15.15
C ARG A 174 -3.34 16.86 14.61
N PHE A 175 -4.31 17.31 13.80
CA PHE A 175 -4.27 18.61 13.14
C PHE A 175 -4.02 19.80 14.09
N PRO A 176 -4.69 19.93 15.26
CA PRO A 176 -4.43 21.06 16.15
C PRO A 176 -2.96 21.15 16.58
N LYS A 177 -2.33 20.01 16.86
CA LYS A 177 -0.91 19.94 17.24
C LYS A 177 0.01 20.22 16.05
N ILE A 178 -0.30 19.67 14.87
CA ILE A 178 0.43 19.98 13.64
C ILE A 178 0.38 21.48 13.37
N LYS A 179 -0.81 22.10 13.44
CA LYS A 179 -0.99 23.54 13.25
C LYS A 179 -0.12 24.38 14.20
N GLN A 180 -0.04 23.99 15.48
CA GLN A 180 0.85 24.65 16.45
C GLN A 180 2.32 24.56 16.04
N ILE A 181 2.79 23.38 15.64
CA ILE A 181 4.18 23.17 15.19
C ILE A 181 4.49 24.03 13.94
N ILE A 182 3.60 23.99 12.95
CA ILE A 182 3.74 24.77 11.71
C ILE A 182 3.79 26.28 12.01
N GLN A 183 2.95 26.76 12.94
CA GLN A 183 2.93 28.18 13.33
C GLN A 183 4.23 28.58 14.06
N GLN A 184 4.75 27.74 14.95
CA GLN A 184 6.02 27.99 15.63
C GLN A 184 7.19 28.08 14.65
N LEU A 185 7.30 27.12 13.72
CA LEU A 185 8.34 27.12 12.69
C LEU A 185 8.23 28.34 11.78
N SER A 186 7.01 28.69 11.34
CA SER A 186 6.80 29.87 10.51
C SER A 186 7.16 31.17 11.24
N ASN A 187 6.90 31.28 12.55
CA ASN A 187 7.28 32.45 13.34
C ASN A 187 8.79 32.61 13.48
N GLN A 188 9.57 31.54 13.28
CA GLN A 188 11.03 31.55 13.24
C GLN A 188 11.58 31.86 11.83
N GLY A 189 10.71 32.17 10.86
CA GLY A 189 11.10 32.44 9.48
C GLY A 189 11.36 31.18 8.65
N ILE A 190 11.08 29.98 9.18
CA ILE A 190 11.27 28.72 8.46
C ILE A 190 10.14 28.57 7.42
N ASN A 191 10.52 28.31 6.18
CA ASN A 191 9.59 28.06 5.09
C ASN A 191 8.97 26.65 5.23
N VAL A 192 7.78 26.60 5.84
CA VAL A 192 7.13 25.37 6.28
C VAL A 192 5.73 25.21 5.67
N ASN A 193 5.33 23.97 5.36
CA ASN A 193 3.96 23.66 4.94
C ASN A 193 3.48 22.30 5.46
N ALA A 194 2.18 22.20 5.76
CA ALA A 194 1.49 20.94 5.99
C ALA A 194 0.56 20.60 4.82
N LEU A 195 0.79 19.47 4.15
CA LEU A 195 -0.06 18.93 3.10
C LEU A 195 -0.99 17.88 3.71
N LEU A 196 -2.23 18.24 4.01
CA LEU A 196 -3.17 17.39 4.74
C LEU A 196 -4.36 17.01 3.88
N PHE A 197 -4.45 15.74 3.46
CA PHE A 197 -5.60 15.25 2.73
C PHE A 197 -6.84 15.14 3.65
N PRO A 198 -7.94 15.88 3.41
CA PRO A 198 -9.13 15.76 4.22
C PRO A 198 -10.12 14.75 3.61
N LYS A 199 -10.64 13.85 4.45
CA LYS A 199 -11.75 12.96 4.05
C LYS A 199 -13.06 13.73 3.85
N ASP A 200 -13.29 14.75 4.68
CA ASP A 200 -14.42 15.67 4.55
C ASP A 200 -14.01 16.91 3.74
N LYS A 201 -14.71 17.16 2.63
CA LYS A 201 -14.46 18.31 1.75
C LYS A 201 -14.74 19.65 2.43
N ASN A 202 -15.56 19.68 3.48
CA ASN A 202 -15.91 20.91 4.19
C ASN A 202 -14.73 21.52 4.97
N ILE A 203 -13.79 20.69 5.43
CA ILE A 203 -12.58 21.10 6.16
C ILE A 203 -11.75 22.13 5.36
N ARG A 204 -11.78 22.03 4.03
CA ARG A 204 -11.03 22.91 3.12
C ARG A 204 -11.43 24.38 3.25
N LYS A 205 -12.72 24.64 3.44
CA LYS A 205 -13.26 26.01 3.55
C LYS A 205 -12.95 26.64 4.91
N GLN A 206 -12.78 25.81 5.93
CA GLN A 206 -12.67 26.25 7.32
C GLN A 206 -11.23 26.63 7.71
N TYR A 207 -10.21 26.01 7.09
CA TYR A 207 -8.82 26.10 7.56
C TYR A 207 -7.80 26.50 6.49
N ALA A 208 -8.24 27.07 5.36
CA ALA A 208 -7.33 27.60 4.36
C ALA A 208 -6.37 28.62 5.02
N SER A 209 -5.09 28.30 5.07
CA SER A 209 -4.04 29.15 5.64
C SER A 209 -2.80 29.05 4.76
N THR A 210 -1.89 30.02 4.88
CA THR A 210 -0.69 30.12 4.03
C THR A 210 0.23 28.90 4.15
N ASN A 211 0.28 28.27 5.33
CA ASN A 211 1.22 27.17 5.65
C ASN A 211 0.51 25.83 5.85
N THR A 212 -0.74 25.69 5.41
CA THR A 212 -1.46 24.41 5.40
C THR A 212 -2.30 24.29 4.14
N SER A 213 -2.03 23.27 3.34
CA SER A 213 -2.76 22.97 2.11
C SER A 213 -3.59 21.69 2.24
N PHE A 214 -4.75 21.68 1.60
CA PHE A 214 -5.69 20.57 1.65
C PHE A 214 -5.96 20.00 0.24
N PRO A 215 -5.13 19.05 -0.25
CA PRO A 215 -5.25 18.56 -1.61
C PRO A 215 -6.54 17.79 -1.88
N ASP A 216 -6.92 17.73 -3.17
CA ASP A 216 -8.13 17.07 -3.63
C ASP A 216 -8.09 15.55 -3.55
N LYS A 217 -6.89 15.02 -3.73
CA LYS A 217 -6.57 13.60 -3.73
C LYS A 217 -5.38 13.40 -2.82
N ILE A 218 -5.25 12.18 -2.30
CA ILE A 218 -4.03 11.83 -1.59
C ILE A 218 -2.88 11.84 -2.59
N THR A 219 -1.81 12.55 -2.26
CA THR A 219 -0.56 12.52 -3.01
C THR A 219 0.06 11.12 -2.90
N PRO A 220 0.31 10.43 -4.02
CA PRO A 220 1.04 9.16 -4.04
C PRO A 220 2.39 9.25 -3.31
N PHE A 221 2.83 8.15 -2.69
CA PHE A 221 4.10 8.11 -1.98
C PHE A 221 5.30 8.52 -2.85
N PRO A 222 5.44 8.04 -4.12
CA PRO A 222 6.53 8.49 -5.00
C PRO A 222 6.52 10.00 -5.28
N GLU A 223 5.35 10.64 -5.26
CA GLU A 223 5.22 12.09 -5.48
C GLU A 223 5.53 12.89 -4.21
N ILE A 224 5.08 12.44 -3.02
CA ILE A 224 5.40 13.07 -1.72
C ILE A 224 6.92 13.23 -1.57
N VAL A 225 7.61 12.18 -1.96
CA VAL A 225 9.05 12.08 -1.94
C VAL A 225 9.75 13.12 -2.81
N ALA A 226 9.17 13.47 -3.97
CA ALA A 226 9.68 14.55 -4.80
C ALA A 226 9.53 15.92 -4.11
N TYR A 227 8.49 16.09 -3.26
CA TYR A 227 8.33 17.30 -2.46
C TYR A 227 9.29 17.34 -1.26
N SER A 228 9.61 16.18 -0.67
CA SER A 228 10.48 16.06 0.50
C SER A 228 11.94 15.82 0.13
N GLY A 229 12.29 15.99 -1.14
CA GLY A 229 13.56 15.52 -1.70
C GLY A 229 14.78 16.32 -1.27
N ASN A 230 14.95 16.58 0.03
CA ASN A 230 16.18 16.95 0.75
C ASN A 230 15.91 17.38 2.22
N THR A 231 14.80 17.02 2.86
CA THR A 231 14.65 17.22 4.32
C THR A 231 15.37 16.14 5.11
#